data_AF-A0A5E4N3S8-F1
#
_entry.id   AF-A0A5E4N3S8-F1
#
_cell.length_a   1.000
_cell.length_b   1.000
_cell.length_c   1.000
_cell.angle_alpha   90.00
_cell.angle_beta   90.00
_cell.angle_gamma   90.00
#
_symmetry.space_group_name_H-M   'P 1'
#
loop_
_entity.id
_entity.type
_entity.pdbx_description
1 polymer ?
#
loop_
_entity_poly.entity_id
_entity_poly.type
_entity_poly.pdbx_seq_one_letter_code
_entity_poly.pdbx_strand_id
1 'polypeptide(L)'
;MAKVARKLPHKASIHLTHIYNAILRLSNFPTQWKFSVIILFPKPNKPTGNPASYFPISLLPLVSKLLEKLILKRIYPIIVENNIIPNSQFGFREKHSTIHQIHRLADAISCSPENKQYTSAVFLDVSQAFYKVWHPGLLYKLKKILPPSFYLLLNSYLKEPFFAVSSGAEIYNISPILAGVSQGVVLSPTLYNIHTADQPIHPDTSVAEYADDKVIYSTHIDPLLTVSTSLQNHLDLFSLWYSQWRIKINETKSINTTLTLTGSKCKEIHQHRVYYTPLGNIISGLKINQTILVSHTSCGALDREGNCVGTTFTNPKGTWHKVIIQAKYSIQLAEEIATANNKENILILPSGSKLKLSDSYGLDQYKGEIVWQIEHQECSIREFDVLYDGEASLVKATTYNSNTESFIVETNHTAISLKKLSLSYACNIPVYKTDNPQLLIIADQNYADSFTPKQITPFSADLLSYLNTKFVYLEFTVKRTTTKLLIINTTI
;
A
#
# COMPACT_ATOMS: atom_id res chain seq x y z
N MET A 1 1.17 -13.17 26.30
CA MET A 1 1.86 -12.61 27.49
C MET A 1 0.93 -12.29 28.66
N ALA A 2 -0.22 -11.64 28.44
CA ALA A 2 -1.13 -11.23 29.52
C ALA A 2 -1.72 -12.39 30.35
N LYS A 3 -1.92 -13.58 29.79
CA LYS A 3 -2.60 -14.69 30.49
C LYS A 3 -1.79 -15.31 31.65
N VAL A 4 -0.47 -15.44 31.51
CA VAL A 4 0.38 -16.06 32.55
C VAL A 4 0.66 -15.07 33.68
N ALA A 5 1.01 -13.82 33.35
CA ALA A 5 1.25 -12.79 34.37
C ALA A 5 0.00 -12.51 35.23
N ARG A 6 -1.20 -12.55 34.65
CA ARG A 6 -2.47 -12.39 35.38
C ARG A 6 -2.79 -13.54 36.34
N LYS A 7 -2.16 -14.70 36.15
CA LYS A 7 -2.35 -15.89 37.00
C LYS A 7 -1.22 -16.08 38.02
N LEU A 8 -0.31 -15.11 38.17
CA LEU A 8 0.73 -15.19 39.19
C LEU A 8 0.10 -15.18 40.59
N PRO A 9 0.49 -16.11 41.49
CA PRO A 9 0.04 -16.08 42.87
C PRO A 9 0.41 -14.76 43.56
N HIS A 10 -0.41 -14.30 44.50
CA HIS A 10 -0.21 -13.04 45.21
C HIS A 10 1.20 -12.92 45.83
N LYS A 11 1.69 -13.99 46.47
CA LYS A 11 3.05 -14.05 47.04
C LYS A 11 4.13 -13.82 45.98
N ALA A 12 4.00 -14.42 44.79
CA ALA A 12 4.95 -14.24 43.70
C ALA A 12 4.97 -12.80 43.20
N SER A 13 3.81 -12.15 43.11
CA SER A 13 3.69 -10.73 42.74
C SER A 13 4.37 -9.81 43.76
N ILE A 14 4.25 -10.09 45.07
CA ILE A 14 4.96 -9.34 46.11
C ILE A 14 6.47 -9.49 45.97
N HIS A 15 6.98 -10.72 45.82
CA HIS A 15 8.42 -10.95 45.64
C HIS A 15 8.96 -10.27 44.39
N LEU A 16 8.26 -10.37 43.26
CA LEU A 16 8.63 -9.67 42.02
C LEU A 16 8.66 -8.14 42.23
N THR A 17 7.71 -7.60 43.00
CA THR A 17 7.69 -6.17 43.35
C THR A 17 8.93 -5.76 44.13
N HIS A 18 9.34 -6.55 45.14
CA HIS A 18 10.57 -6.28 45.87
C HIS A 18 11.81 -6.33 44.97
N ILE A 19 11.89 -7.31 44.06
CA ILE A 19 13.00 -7.44 43.10
C ILE A 19 13.03 -6.23 42.16
N TYR A 20 11.89 -5.82 41.59
CA TYR A 20 11.82 -4.66 40.70
C TYR A 20 12.19 -3.37 41.43
N ASN A 21 11.71 -3.17 42.66
CA ASN A 21 12.09 -2.01 43.46
C ASN A 21 13.60 -2.00 43.76
N ALA A 22 14.20 -3.16 44.04
CA ALA A 22 15.64 -3.27 44.24
C ALA A 22 16.42 -2.93 42.95
N ILE A 23 15.98 -3.42 41.79
CA ILE A 23 16.59 -3.11 40.48
C ILE A 23 16.55 -1.61 40.19
N LEU A 24 15.40 -0.97 40.42
CA LEU A 24 15.23 0.47 40.20
C LEU A 24 16.08 1.30 41.17
N ARG A 25 16.16 0.88 42.45
CA ARG A 25 17.00 1.54 43.46
C ARG A 25 18.49 1.42 43.12
N LEU A 26 18.93 0.24 42.69
CA LEU A 26 20.33 -0.03 42.33
C LEU A 26 20.70 0.43 40.92
N SER A 27 19.71 0.82 40.10
CA SER A 27 19.89 1.20 38.70
C SER A 27 20.67 0.16 37.88
N ASN A 28 20.46 -1.13 38.15
CA ASN A 28 21.20 -2.22 37.53
C ASN A 28 20.26 -3.31 36.98
N PHE A 29 20.32 -3.55 35.67
CA PHE A 29 19.48 -4.52 34.99
C PHE A 29 20.09 -5.94 35.07
N PRO A 30 19.36 -6.95 35.57
CA PRO A 30 19.91 -8.30 35.72
C PRO A 30 20.35 -8.93 34.39
N THR A 31 21.57 -9.48 34.33
CA THR A 31 22.13 -10.09 33.10
C THR A 31 21.26 -11.22 32.55
N GLN A 32 20.74 -12.08 33.41
CA GLN A 32 19.84 -13.18 33.02
C GLN A 32 18.55 -12.70 32.35
N TRP A 33 18.13 -11.46 32.62
CA TRP A 33 16.89 -10.90 32.07
C TRP A 33 17.14 -10.13 30.77
N LYS A 34 18.41 -9.89 30.40
CA LYS A 34 18.82 -9.31 29.11
C LYS A 34 18.97 -10.37 28.02
N PHE A 35 19.07 -11.65 28.39
CA PHE A 35 19.23 -12.74 27.44
C PHE A 35 17.98 -12.90 26.57
N SER A 36 18.14 -12.83 25.25
CA SER A 36 17.04 -12.97 24.30
C SER A 36 17.21 -14.17 23.37
N VAL A 37 16.11 -14.84 23.06
CA VAL A 37 16.08 -15.89 22.03
C VAL A 37 15.51 -15.30 20.75
N ILE A 38 16.28 -15.32 19.67
CA ILE A 38 15.86 -14.84 18.35
C ILE A 38 15.15 -15.97 17.61
N ILE A 39 13.91 -15.73 17.23
CA ILE A 39 13.13 -16.60 16.33
C ILE A 39 13.10 -15.96 14.95
N LEU A 40 13.34 -16.75 13.91
CA LEU A 40 13.33 -16.30 12.52
C LEU A 40 11.98 -16.63 11.85
N PHE A 41 11.32 -15.62 11.30
CA PHE A 41 10.08 -15.78 10.52
C PHE A 41 10.35 -15.57 9.03
N PRO A 42 9.89 -16.46 8.14
CA PRO A 42 10.10 -16.29 6.71
C PRO A 42 9.30 -15.09 6.18
N LYS A 43 9.95 -14.24 5.38
CA LYS A 43 9.28 -13.19 4.61
C LYS A 43 8.50 -13.83 3.45
N PRO A 44 7.28 -13.36 3.15
CA PRO A 44 6.50 -13.90 2.04
C PRO A 44 7.24 -13.74 0.71
N ASN A 45 7.11 -14.74 -0.16
CA ASN A 45 7.65 -14.76 -1.53
C ASN A 45 9.17 -14.56 -1.64
N LYS A 46 9.95 -14.93 -0.61
CA LYS A 46 11.43 -14.88 -0.64
C LYS A 46 12.05 -16.27 -0.52
N PRO A 47 13.22 -16.51 -1.14
CA PRO A 47 13.87 -17.82 -1.13
C PRO A 47 14.31 -18.21 0.28
N THR A 48 13.96 -19.42 0.73
CA THR A 48 14.19 -19.91 2.11
C THR A 48 15.65 -20.18 2.43
N GLY A 49 16.52 -20.34 1.42
CA GLY A 49 17.96 -20.58 1.59
C GLY A 49 18.80 -19.33 1.93
N ASN A 50 18.22 -18.14 1.92
CA ASN A 50 18.94 -16.89 2.21
C ASN A 50 18.55 -16.34 3.59
N PRO A 51 19.50 -16.09 4.52
CA PRO A 51 19.22 -15.45 5.81
C PRO A 51 18.49 -14.10 5.69
N ALA A 52 18.71 -13.32 4.63
CA ALA A 52 18.04 -12.04 4.38
C ALA A 52 16.52 -12.19 4.14
N SER A 53 16.06 -13.41 3.83
CA SER A 53 14.66 -13.76 3.64
C SER A 53 13.89 -13.91 4.94
N TYR A 54 14.54 -13.87 6.11
CA TYR A 54 13.86 -13.98 7.39
C TYR A 54 13.75 -12.63 8.12
N PHE A 55 12.75 -12.51 8.99
CA PHE A 55 12.58 -11.43 9.96
C PHE A 55 12.88 -11.98 11.37
N PRO A 56 13.91 -11.47 12.05
CA PRO A 56 14.20 -11.87 13.43
C PRO A 56 13.20 -11.25 14.41
N ILE A 57 12.79 -12.01 15.42
CA ILE A 57 12.05 -11.52 16.58
C ILE A 57 12.75 -11.98 17.85
N SER A 58 13.13 -11.04 18.70
CA SER A 58 13.77 -11.32 19.98
C SER A 58 12.73 -11.56 21.08
N LEU A 59 12.86 -12.70 21.75
CA LEU A 59 12.06 -13.07 22.89
C LEU A 59 12.86 -12.95 24.19
N LEU A 60 12.50 -11.94 24.98
CA LEU A 60 12.97 -11.83 26.37
C LEU A 60 12.10 -12.64 27.35
N PRO A 61 12.67 -13.03 28.52
CA PRO A 61 11.92 -13.62 29.62
C PRO A 61 10.73 -12.77 30.04
N LEU A 62 9.64 -13.41 30.50
CA LEU A 62 8.42 -12.72 30.92
C LEU A 62 8.69 -11.64 31.98
N VAL A 63 9.51 -11.96 32.98
CA VAL A 63 9.88 -11.05 34.08
C VAL A 63 10.64 -9.83 33.58
N SER A 64 11.43 -9.97 32.51
CA SER A 64 12.13 -8.85 31.86
C SER A 64 11.14 -7.92 31.16
N LYS A 65 10.22 -8.49 30.36
CA LYS A 65 9.21 -7.71 29.65
C LYS A 65 8.24 -6.97 30.57
N LEU A 66 7.95 -7.52 31.74
CA LEU A 66 7.16 -6.84 32.79
C LEU A 66 7.92 -5.65 33.37
N LEU A 67 9.21 -5.82 33.67
CA LEU A 67 10.07 -4.72 34.13
C LEU A 67 10.21 -3.63 33.06
N GLU A 68 10.42 -4.00 31.79
CA GLU A 68 10.47 -3.05 30.68
C GLU A 68 9.19 -2.22 30.56
N LYS A 69 8.00 -2.83 30.72
CA LYS A 69 6.72 -2.10 30.75
C LYS A 69 6.65 -1.11 31.91
N LEU A 70 7.14 -1.50 33.09
CA LEU A 70 7.16 -0.64 34.26
C LEU A 70 8.12 0.54 34.06
N ILE A 71 9.32 0.28 33.53
CA ILE A 71 10.29 1.32 33.18
C ILE A 71 9.68 2.27 32.15
N LEU A 72 9.11 1.74 31.06
CA LEU A 72 8.48 2.53 30.01
C LEU A 72 7.40 3.46 30.59
N LYS A 73 6.50 2.91 31.42
CA LYS A 73 5.45 3.69 32.10
C LYS A 73 6.01 4.86 32.93
N ARG A 74 7.21 4.72 33.50
CA ARG A 74 7.84 5.76 34.32
C ARG A 74 8.64 6.78 33.52
N ILE A 75 9.26 6.39 32.41
CA ILE A 75 10.04 7.31 31.57
C ILE A 75 9.17 8.06 30.55
N TYR A 76 8.02 7.49 30.16
CA TYR A 76 7.17 8.09 29.12
C TYR A 76 6.65 9.50 29.48
N PRO A 77 6.21 9.80 30.71
CA PRO A 77 5.85 11.17 31.10
C PRO A 77 6.98 12.17 30.88
N ILE A 78 8.22 11.80 31.22
CA ILE A 78 9.41 12.65 31.02
C ILE A 78 9.64 12.94 29.52
N ILE A 79 9.41 11.94 28.66
CA ILE A 79 9.55 12.07 27.20
C ILE A 79 8.48 13.04 26.65
N VAL A 80 7.25 12.95 27.17
CA VAL A 80 6.13 13.80 26.72
C VAL A 80 6.27 15.23 27.24
N GLU A 81 6.54 15.42 28.53
CA GLU A 81 6.68 16.75 29.16
C GLU A 81 7.80 17.57 28.53
N ASN A 82 8.90 16.93 28.14
CA ASN A 82 10.03 17.60 27.49
C ASN A 82 9.91 17.65 25.95
N ASN A 83 8.79 17.22 25.36
CA ASN A 83 8.57 17.17 23.91
C ASN A 83 9.72 16.52 23.13
N ILE A 84 10.27 15.41 23.66
CA ILE A 84 11.47 14.78 23.11
C ILE A 84 11.20 14.20 21.73
N ILE A 85 10.07 13.51 21.54
CA ILE A 85 9.72 12.89 20.25
C ILE A 85 8.98 13.94 19.41
N PRO A 86 9.44 14.23 18.18
CA PRO A 86 8.85 15.27 17.35
C PRO A 86 7.41 14.90 16.95
N ASN A 87 6.59 15.93 16.73
CA ASN A 87 5.20 15.75 16.30
C ASN A 87 5.07 15.17 14.89
N SER A 88 6.13 15.16 14.08
CA SER A 88 6.19 14.46 12.80
C SER A 88 6.16 12.94 12.94
N GLN A 89 6.61 12.39 14.07
CA GLN A 89 6.73 10.95 14.30
C GLN A 89 5.44 10.40 14.89
N PHE A 90 4.77 9.53 14.14
CA PHE A 90 3.49 8.90 14.54
C PHE A 90 3.68 7.43 14.97
N GLY A 91 4.78 6.81 14.56
CA GLY A 91 5.08 5.41 14.90
C GLY A 91 5.36 5.24 16.39
N PHE A 92 4.76 4.20 16.98
CA PHE A 92 4.92 3.84 18.39
C PHE A 92 4.58 4.95 19.39
N ARG A 93 3.71 5.88 19.01
CA ARG A 93 3.16 6.89 19.92
C ARG A 93 1.71 6.57 20.26
N GLU A 94 1.34 6.85 21.51
CA GLU A 94 -0.06 6.77 21.91
C GLU A 94 -0.89 7.76 21.09
N LYS A 95 -2.14 7.36 20.77
CA LYS A 95 -3.12 8.17 20.00
C LYS A 95 -2.72 8.51 18.56
N HIS A 96 -1.65 7.92 18.02
CA HIS A 96 -1.25 8.07 16.63
C HIS A 96 -1.41 6.74 15.89
N SER A 97 -1.77 6.80 14.60
CA SER A 97 -1.99 5.63 13.76
C SER A 97 -1.40 5.88 12.36
N THR A 98 -1.22 4.81 11.59
CA THR A 98 -0.82 4.90 10.17
C THR A 98 -1.82 5.73 9.37
N ILE A 99 -3.12 5.55 9.64
CA ILE A 99 -4.20 6.28 8.97
C ILE A 99 -4.07 7.79 9.20
N HIS A 100 -3.80 8.23 10.43
CA HIS A 100 -3.64 9.67 10.72
C HIS A 100 -2.48 10.28 9.92
N GLN A 101 -1.36 9.55 9.78
CA GLN A 101 -0.21 10.06 9.03
C GLN A 101 -0.46 10.09 7.53
N ILE A 102 -1.12 9.06 6.99
CA ILE A 102 -1.51 9.00 5.58
C ILE A 102 -2.48 10.15 5.27
N HIS A 103 -3.46 10.40 6.15
CA HIS A 103 -4.40 11.50 5.99
C HIS A 103 -3.69 12.86 5.96
N ARG A 104 -2.77 13.12 6.90
CA ARG A 104 -1.96 14.36 6.91
C ARG A 104 -1.18 14.58 5.62
N LEU A 105 -0.59 13.51 5.07
CA LEU A 105 0.14 13.58 3.80
C LEU A 105 -0.83 13.80 2.62
N ALA A 106 -1.94 13.06 2.58
CA ALA A 106 -2.96 13.16 1.55
C ALA A 106 -3.61 14.54 1.52
N ASP A 107 -3.87 15.16 2.68
CA ASP A 107 -4.39 16.52 2.79
C ASP A 107 -3.42 17.53 2.19
N ALA A 108 -2.13 17.42 2.54
CA ALA A 108 -1.10 18.32 2.01
C ALA A 108 -1.00 18.22 0.48
N ILE A 109 -1.08 17.01 -0.05
CA ILE A 109 -1.08 16.77 -1.51
C ILE A 109 -2.37 17.33 -2.13
N SER A 110 -3.52 17.10 -1.51
CA SER A 110 -4.84 17.48 -2.05
C SER A 110 -5.12 18.98 -2.00
N CYS A 111 -4.57 19.71 -1.03
CA CYS A 111 -4.69 21.16 -0.94
C CYS A 111 -3.75 21.90 -1.91
N SER A 112 -2.66 21.27 -2.35
CA SER A 112 -1.68 21.91 -3.24
C SER A 112 -2.26 22.44 -4.57
N PRO A 113 -3.13 21.71 -5.29
CA PRO A 113 -3.61 22.12 -6.61
C PRO A 113 -4.70 23.18 -6.52
N GLU A 114 -5.53 23.14 -5.45
CA GLU A 114 -6.49 24.21 -5.14
C GLU A 114 -5.78 25.57 -5.04
N ASN A 115 -4.54 25.55 -4.55
CA ASN A 115 -3.68 26.72 -4.40
C ASN A 115 -2.71 26.94 -5.58
N LYS A 116 -2.84 26.20 -6.69
CA LYS A 116 -1.94 26.23 -7.86
C LYS A 116 -0.47 25.96 -7.49
N GLN A 117 -0.26 25.09 -6.52
CA GLN A 117 1.06 24.65 -6.04
C GLN A 117 1.31 23.20 -6.46
N TYR A 118 2.58 22.81 -6.43
CA TYR A 118 3.07 21.46 -6.66
C TYR A 118 3.61 20.89 -5.36
N THR A 119 3.33 19.63 -5.08
CA THR A 119 3.92 18.92 -3.94
C THR A 119 4.92 17.89 -4.43
N SER A 120 6.15 17.97 -3.96
CA SER A 120 7.17 16.94 -4.21
C SER A 120 7.48 16.23 -2.91
N ALA A 121 7.65 14.91 -2.97
CA ALA A 121 7.87 14.05 -1.82
C ALA A 121 9.02 13.05 -2.06
N VAL A 122 9.88 12.89 -1.06
CA VAL A 122 10.96 11.91 -1.02
C VAL A 122 10.63 10.88 0.06
N PHE A 123 10.48 9.64 -0.36
CA PHE A 123 10.27 8.48 0.49
C PHE A 123 11.63 7.86 0.81
N LEU A 124 11.99 7.78 2.09
CA LEU A 124 13.26 7.24 2.56
C LEU A 124 13.06 5.90 3.28
N ASP A 125 13.81 4.88 2.88
CA ASP A 125 13.85 3.56 3.54
C ASP A 125 15.14 3.44 4.38
N VAL A 126 15.00 3.26 5.69
CA VAL A 126 16.16 3.07 6.58
C VAL A 126 16.57 1.59 6.59
N SER A 127 17.82 1.31 6.25
CA SER A 127 18.33 -0.07 6.18
C SER A 127 18.46 -0.70 7.56
N GLN A 128 17.56 -1.64 7.89
CA GLN A 128 17.61 -2.43 9.15
C GLN A 128 17.60 -1.51 10.39
N ALA A 129 16.66 -0.58 10.43
CA ALA A 129 16.58 0.50 11.41
C ALA A 129 16.81 0.07 12.87
N PHE A 130 16.07 -0.94 13.34
CA PHE A 130 16.18 -1.45 14.70
C PHE A 130 17.53 -2.11 15.00
N TYR A 131 18.10 -2.83 14.05
CA TYR A 131 19.33 -3.61 14.24
C TYR A 131 20.61 -2.78 14.21
N LYS A 132 20.55 -1.54 13.73
CA LYS A 132 21.73 -0.67 13.55
C LYS A 132 21.83 0.50 14.51
N VAL A 133 20.92 0.61 15.47
CA VAL A 133 20.98 1.66 16.49
C VAL A 133 22.33 1.65 17.20
N TRP A 134 23.06 2.75 17.12
CA TRP A 134 24.40 2.86 17.68
C TRP A 134 24.32 3.14 19.19
N HIS A 135 24.64 2.13 20.02
CA HIS A 135 24.47 2.21 21.49
C HIS A 135 25.15 3.41 22.15
N PRO A 136 26.44 3.73 21.89
CA PRO A 136 27.06 4.93 22.45
C PRO A 136 26.30 6.23 22.11
N GLY A 137 25.81 6.36 20.87
CA GLY A 137 25.02 7.51 20.44
C GLY A 137 23.65 7.57 21.14
N LEU A 138 22.96 6.45 21.27
CA LEU A 138 21.70 6.36 22.03
C LEU A 138 21.92 6.71 23.51
N LEU A 139 22.96 6.17 24.16
CA LEU A 139 23.29 6.46 25.56
C LEU A 139 23.63 7.93 25.78
N TYR A 140 24.33 8.55 24.83
CA TYR A 140 24.60 10.00 24.86
C TYR A 140 23.30 10.81 24.88
N LYS A 141 22.30 10.46 24.05
CA LYS A 141 20.99 11.12 24.06
C LYS A 141 20.21 10.86 25.35
N LEU A 142 20.17 9.61 25.81
CA LEU A 142 19.47 9.23 27.04
C LEU A 142 20.02 9.97 28.27
N LYS A 143 21.34 10.19 28.34
CA LYS A 143 21.98 10.93 29.43
C LYS A 143 21.51 12.38 29.53
N LYS A 144 21.16 13.00 28.40
CA LYS A 144 20.65 14.39 28.36
C LYS A 144 19.18 14.48 28.75
N ILE A 145 18.40 13.43 28.48
CA ILE A 145 16.94 13.43 28.58
C ILE A 145 16.46 12.88 29.93
N LEU A 146 17.13 11.85 30.45
CA LEU A 146 16.64 11.09 31.59
C LEU A 146 17.37 11.41 32.89
N PRO A 147 16.70 11.29 34.04
CA PRO A 147 17.35 11.34 35.35
C PRO A 147 18.47 10.29 35.47
N PRO A 148 19.50 10.55 36.30
CA PRO A 148 20.67 9.66 36.42
C PRO A 148 20.34 8.20 36.70
N SER A 149 19.34 7.92 37.55
CA SER A 149 18.93 6.54 37.88
C SER A 149 18.39 5.77 36.68
N PHE A 150 17.51 6.39 35.87
CA PHE A 150 17.00 5.77 34.65
C PHE A 150 18.06 5.64 33.57
N TYR A 151 18.94 6.63 33.44
CA TYR A 151 20.10 6.54 32.55
C TYR A 151 21.00 5.35 32.91
N LEU A 152 21.40 5.22 34.18
CA LEU A 152 22.25 4.13 34.65
C LEU A 152 21.58 2.76 34.43
N LEU A 153 20.28 2.67 34.68
CA LEU A 153 19.50 1.46 34.44
C LEU A 153 19.48 1.07 32.95
N LEU A 154 19.21 2.03 32.05
CA LEU A 154 19.21 1.78 30.60
C LEU A 154 20.62 1.52 30.06
N ASN A 155 21.65 2.14 30.64
CA ASN A 155 23.05 1.82 30.36
C ASN A 155 23.36 0.36 30.73
N SER A 156 22.94 -0.10 31.91
CA SER A 156 23.06 -1.51 32.32
C SER A 156 22.25 -2.45 31.41
N TYR A 157 21.07 -2.02 30.93
CA TYR A 157 20.23 -2.77 30.00
C TYR A 157 20.88 -2.96 28.61
N LEU A 158 21.45 -1.89 28.04
CA LEU A 158 22.07 -1.92 26.70
C LEU A 158 23.48 -2.51 26.71
N LYS A 159 24.16 -2.55 27.86
CA LYS A 159 25.51 -3.10 27.98
C LYS A 159 25.50 -4.62 28.00
N GLU A 160 26.28 -5.23 27.10
CA GLU A 160 26.50 -6.67 26.99
C GLU A 160 25.20 -7.53 27.01
N PRO A 161 24.21 -7.24 26.14
CA PRO A 161 23.10 -8.16 25.97
C PRO A 161 23.60 -9.37 25.16
N PHE A 162 23.18 -10.57 25.53
CA PHE A 162 23.46 -11.78 24.77
C PHE A 162 22.19 -12.28 24.10
N PHE A 163 22.33 -12.87 22.92
CA PHE A 163 21.25 -13.56 22.25
C PHE A 163 21.68 -14.96 21.82
N ALA A 164 20.69 -15.83 21.67
CA ALA A 164 20.84 -17.10 20.97
C ALA A 164 19.81 -17.20 19.86
N VAL A 165 20.12 -17.93 18.79
CA VAL A 165 19.21 -18.10 17.65
C VAL A 165 18.48 -19.43 17.82
N SER A 166 17.16 -19.43 17.64
CA SER A 166 16.36 -20.65 17.65
C SER A 166 15.81 -20.95 16.26
N SER A 167 15.97 -22.20 15.84
CA SER A 167 15.31 -22.78 14.66
C SER A 167 14.56 -24.03 15.11
N GLY A 168 13.23 -23.98 15.13
CA GLY A 168 12.41 -25.06 15.68
C GLY A 168 12.60 -25.21 17.20
N ALA A 169 12.97 -26.40 17.66
CA ALA A 169 13.20 -26.70 19.08
C ALA A 169 14.66 -26.48 19.53
N GLU A 170 15.58 -26.27 18.59
CA GLU A 170 17.01 -26.15 18.88
C GLU A 170 17.41 -24.69 19.11
N ILE A 171 18.38 -24.49 20.01
CA ILE A 171 18.97 -23.20 20.34
C ILE A 171 20.45 -23.27 19.95
N TYR A 172 20.87 -22.35 19.09
CA TYR A 172 22.22 -22.26 18.56
C TYR A 172 22.92 -20.99 19.08
N ASN A 173 24.23 -21.12 19.32
CA ASN A 173 25.25 -20.09 19.52
C ASN A 173 24.83 -18.85 20.32
N ILE A 174 25.41 -18.69 21.51
CA ILE A 174 25.29 -17.45 22.29
C ILE A 174 26.25 -16.41 21.69
N SER A 175 25.71 -15.23 21.35
CA SER A 175 26.49 -14.12 20.78
C SER A 175 26.13 -12.79 21.44
N PRO A 176 27.08 -11.85 21.56
CA PRO A 176 26.80 -10.52 22.09
C PRO A 176 26.06 -9.64 21.08
N ILE A 177 25.20 -8.75 21.57
CA ILE A 177 24.55 -7.69 20.78
C ILE A 177 25.42 -6.44 20.86
N LEU A 178 26.10 -6.11 19.76
CA LEU A 178 27.02 -4.97 19.69
C LEU A 178 26.36 -3.66 19.22
N ALA A 179 25.21 -3.78 18.54
CA ALA A 179 24.41 -2.67 18.05
C ALA A 179 22.96 -3.09 17.89
N GLY A 180 22.08 -2.10 17.84
CA GLY A 180 20.66 -2.28 17.64
C GLY A 180 19.85 -2.41 18.92
N VAL A 181 18.55 -2.18 18.80
CA VAL A 181 17.56 -2.45 19.82
C VAL A 181 16.69 -3.60 19.30
N SER A 182 16.56 -4.65 20.10
CA SER A 182 15.96 -5.92 19.69
C SER A 182 14.50 -5.75 19.26
N GLN A 183 14.09 -6.37 18.16
CA GLN A 183 12.71 -6.30 17.71
C GLN A 183 11.82 -7.25 18.53
N GLY A 184 10.64 -6.80 18.97
CA GLY A 184 9.71 -7.61 19.77
C GLY A 184 9.90 -7.49 21.29
N VAL A 185 10.81 -6.62 21.75
CA VAL A 185 10.92 -6.20 23.15
C VAL A 185 10.22 -4.85 23.36
N VAL A 186 9.87 -4.53 24.59
CA VAL A 186 8.92 -3.45 24.93
C VAL A 186 9.58 -2.08 24.85
N LEU A 187 10.84 -1.95 25.28
CA LEU A 187 11.54 -0.65 25.28
C LEU A 187 12.05 -0.23 23.89
N SER A 188 12.35 -1.17 23.00
CA SER A 188 12.99 -0.89 21.72
C SER A 188 12.32 0.18 20.87
N PRO A 189 10.98 0.20 20.70
CA PRO A 189 10.34 1.22 19.87
C PRO A 189 10.53 2.64 20.42
N THR A 190 10.41 2.83 21.73
CA THR A 190 10.66 4.12 22.38
C THR A 190 12.13 4.53 22.29
N LEU A 191 13.05 3.58 22.48
CA LEU A 191 14.48 3.85 22.35
C LEU A 191 14.86 4.22 20.91
N TYR A 192 14.25 3.59 19.91
CA TYR A 192 14.44 3.95 18.51
C TYR A 192 13.94 5.38 18.22
N ASN A 193 12.74 5.72 18.69
CA ASN A 193 12.19 7.07 18.53
C ASN A 193 13.07 8.13 19.21
N ILE A 194 13.64 7.86 20.40
CA ILE A 194 14.60 8.76 21.06
C ILE A 194 15.88 8.87 20.23
N HIS A 195 16.36 7.77 19.65
CA HIS A 195 17.57 7.78 18.83
C HIS A 195 17.44 8.65 17.58
N THR A 196 16.22 8.82 17.05
CA THR A 196 15.96 9.57 15.82
C THR A 196 15.24 10.90 16.05
N ALA A 197 15.06 11.33 17.31
CA ALA A 197 14.18 12.43 17.65
C ALA A 197 14.69 13.83 17.24
N ASP A 198 16.01 14.01 17.20
CA ASP A 198 16.72 15.25 16.90
C ASP A 198 17.23 15.29 15.45
N GLN A 199 16.52 14.64 14.53
CA GLN A 199 16.74 14.84 13.10
C GLN A 199 16.56 16.33 12.75
N PRO A 200 17.37 16.87 11.82
CA PRO A 200 17.26 18.28 11.45
C PRO A 200 15.90 18.55 10.80
N ILE A 201 15.51 19.83 10.76
CA ILE A 201 14.30 20.29 10.08
C ILE A 201 14.70 21.36 9.07
N HIS A 202 13.90 21.53 8.02
CA HIS A 202 14.09 22.58 7.03
C HIS A 202 12.79 23.38 6.87
N PRO A 203 12.83 24.73 6.92
CA PRO A 203 11.63 25.58 6.98
C PRO A 203 10.68 25.37 5.80
N ASP A 204 11.22 25.15 4.60
CA ASP A 204 10.42 24.98 3.37
C ASP A 204 9.96 23.54 3.12
N THR A 205 10.05 22.68 4.13
CA THR A 205 9.68 21.26 4.00
C THR A 205 8.93 20.78 5.23
N SER A 206 8.18 19.72 5.05
CA SER A 206 7.51 18.99 6.11
C SER A 206 7.98 17.55 6.14
N VAL A 207 7.98 16.96 7.33
CA VAL A 207 8.35 15.56 7.55
C VAL A 207 7.15 14.80 8.10
N ALA A 208 6.89 13.64 7.50
CA ALA A 208 5.96 12.64 7.97
C ALA A 208 6.74 11.34 8.24
N GLU A 209 6.76 10.90 9.49
CA GLU A 209 7.47 9.69 9.91
C GLU A 209 6.51 8.70 10.57
N TYR A 210 6.72 7.42 10.31
CA TYR A 210 6.10 6.33 11.04
C TYR A 210 7.16 5.27 11.30
N ALA A 211 7.69 5.25 12.52
CA ALA A 211 8.85 4.46 12.88
C ALA A 211 10.05 4.80 11.97
N ASP A 212 10.54 3.81 11.23
CA ASP A 212 11.65 3.92 10.29
C ASP A 212 11.25 4.43 8.90
N ASP A 213 9.97 4.34 8.54
CA ASP A 213 9.45 4.90 7.29
C ASP A 213 9.38 6.43 7.40
N LYS A 214 9.93 7.14 6.40
CA LYS A 214 9.93 8.60 6.37
C LYS A 214 9.57 9.16 5.00
N VAL A 215 8.84 10.25 5.03
CA VAL A 215 8.52 11.08 3.88
C VAL A 215 8.91 12.51 4.19
N ILE A 216 9.72 13.11 3.33
CA ILE A 216 10.01 14.54 3.33
C ILE A 216 9.27 15.12 2.14
N TYR A 217 8.46 16.15 2.34
CA TYR A 217 7.72 16.77 1.25
C TYR A 217 7.78 18.29 1.32
N SER A 218 7.71 18.93 0.16
CA SER A 218 7.68 20.38 0.01
C SER A 218 6.56 20.75 -0.95
N THR A 219 5.89 21.87 -0.68
CA THR A 219 4.81 22.38 -1.52
C THR A 219 5.11 23.83 -1.90
N HIS A 220 5.14 24.13 -3.20
CA HIS A 220 5.47 25.47 -3.71
C HIS A 220 4.85 25.69 -5.09
N ILE A 221 4.70 26.96 -5.50
CA ILE A 221 4.13 27.34 -6.81
C ILE A 221 5.04 26.91 -7.97
N ASP A 222 6.36 26.97 -7.74
CA ASP A 222 7.38 26.52 -8.70
C ASP A 222 7.87 25.10 -8.33
N PRO A 223 7.66 24.10 -9.21
CA PRO A 223 8.09 22.71 -8.97
C PRO A 223 9.62 22.52 -9.05
N LEU A 224 10.36 23.43 -9.67
CA LEU A 224 11.82 23.36 -9.67
C LEU A 224 12.37 23.73 -8.31
N LEU A 225 11.78 24.74 -7.66
CA LEU A 225 12.17 25.16 -6.31
C LEU A 225 11.81 24.11 -5.25
N THR A 226 10.66 23.42 -5.35
CA THR A 226 10.32 22.32 -4.42
C THR A 226 11.36 21.21 -4.45
N VAL A 227 11.72 20.74 -5.64
CA VAL A 227 12.57 19.56 -5.84
C VAL A 227 14.04 19.88 -5.68
N SER A 228 14.53 20.90 -6.40
CA SER A 228 15.98 21.11 -6.54
C SER A 228 16.60 21.87 -5.37
N THR A 229 15.82 22.70 -4.67
CA THR A 229 16.35 23.57 -3.61
C THR A 229 15.91 23.07 -2.23
N SER A 230 14.60 23.07 -1.93
CA SER A 230 14.12 22.77 -0.57
C SER A 230 14.34 21.31 -0.17
N LEU A 231 13.96 20.35 -1.03
CA LEU A 231 14.13 18.93 -0.73
C LEU A 231 15.60 18.51 -0.75
N GLN A 232 16.40 18.98 -1.71
CA GLN A 232 17.83 18.65 -1.78
C GLN A 232 18.59 19.19 -0.56
N ASN A 233 18.38 20.45 -0.18
CA ASN A 233 19.01 21.04 1.00
C ASN A 233 18.66 20.25 2.28
N HIS A 234 17.40 19.83 2.41
CA HIS A 234 16.99 19.01 3.55
C HIS A 234 17.63 17.61 3.51
N LEU A 235 17.73 16.99 2.34
CA LEU A 235 18.42 15.71 2.17
C LEU A 235 19.90 15.81 2.51
N ASP A 236 20.57 16.93 2.20
CA ASP A 236 21.98 17.16 2.53
C ASP A 236 22.18 17.26 4.06
N LEU A 237 21.29 17.98 4.76
CA LEU A 237 21.26 18.01 6.24
C LEU A 237 21.04 16.61 6.82
N PHE A 238 20.11 15.84 6.26
CA PHE A 238 19.84 14.46 6.67
C PHE A 238 21.06 13.58 6.44
N SER A 239 21.74 13.74 5.32
CA SER A 239 22.91 12.95 4.95
C SER A 239 24.06 13.12 5.95
N LEU A 240 24.33 14.37 6.35
CA LEU A 240 25.30 14.69 7.40
C LEU A 240 24.90 14.08 8.73
N TRP A 241 23.65 14.25 9.14
CA TRP A 241 23.12 13.74 10.40
C TRP A 241 23.15 12.20 10.44
N TYR A 242 22.71 11.52 9.38
CA TYR A 242 22.72 10.06 9.29
C TYR A 242 24.14 9.50 9.36
N SER A 243 25.11 10.18 8.73
CA SER A 243 26.53 9.83 8.85
C SER A 243 27.03 9.95 10.29
N GLN A 244 26.73 11.07 10.95
CA GLN A 244 27.11 11.32 12.35
C GLN A 244 26.52 10.27 13.31
N TRP A 245 25.27 9.88 13.11
CA TRP A 245 24.55 8.92 13.97
C TRP A 245 24.65 7.46 13.50
N ARG A 246 25.45 7.19 12.45
CA ARG A 246 25.73 5.85 11.89
C ARG A 246 24.49 5.11 11.39
N ILE A 247 23.51 5.84 10.89
CA ILE A 247 22.30 5.29 10.29
C ILE A 247 22.50 5.17 8.77
N LYS A 248 22.14 4.02 8.20
CA LYS A 248 22.29 3.76 6.76
C LYS A 248 20.94 3.85 6.06
N ILE A 249 20.84 4.71 5.06
CA ILE A 249 19.70 4.77 4.14
C ILE A 249 19.84 3.72 3.04
N ASN A 250 18.71 3.16 2.63
CA ASN A 250 18.60 2.25 1.51
C ASN A 250 18.30 3.04 0.24
N GLU A 251 19.36 3.43 -0.47
CA GLU A 251 19.29 4.26 -1.67
C GLU A 251 18.42 3.62 -2.78
N THR A 252 18.43 2.29 -2.92
CA THR A 252 17.68 1.61 -4.01
C THR A 252 16.19 1.51 -3.77
N LYS A 253 15.74 1.65 -2.52
CA LYS A 253 14.32 1.65 -2.17
C LYS A 253 13.77 3.06 -1.89
N SER A 254 14.65 4.04 -1.78
CA SER A 254 14.26 5.43 -1.57
C SER A 254 13.86 6.03 -2.91
N ILE A 255 12.73 6.74 -2.96
CA ILE A 255 12.12 7.21 -4.20
C ILE A 255 11.74 8.69 -4.04
N ASN A 256 12.02 9.49 -5.07
CA ASN A 256 11.49 10.84 -5.20
C ASN A 256 10.30 10.81 -6.16
N THR A 257 9.19 11.41 -5.75
CA THR A 257 7.98 11.55 -6.56
C THR A 257 7.48 12.98 -6.48
N THR A 258 7.33 13.62 -7.64
CA THR A 258 6.58 14.88 -7.72
C THR A 258 5.12 14.55 -7.95
N LEU A 259 4.28 14.93 -7.01
CA LEU A 259 2.85 14.64 -7.00
C LEU A 259 2.15 15.87 -7.58
N THR A 260 1.62 15.73 -8.79
CA THR A 260 0.87 16.78 -9.44
C THR A 260 -0.55 16.30 -9.68
N LEU A 261 -1.54 16.85 -8.96
CA LEU A 261 -2.95 16.51 -9.21
C LEU A 261 -3.51 17.28 -10.42
N THR A 262 -2.66 17.63 -11.38
CA THR A 262 -3.09 18.29 -12.61
C THR A 262 -2.84 17.33 -13.76
N GLY A 263 -3.93 16.80 -14.33
CA GLY A 263 -3.87 15.99 -15.53
C GLY A 263 -3.25 16.69 -16.75
N SER A 264 -2.93 17.99 -16.67
CA SER A 264 -2.27 18.75 -17.73
C SER A 264 -0.95 18.12 -18.17
N LYS A 265 -0.06 17.73 -17.23
CA LYS A 265 1.23 17.09 -17.58
C LYS A 265 1.03 15.73 -18.23
N CYS A 266 0.20 14.87 -17.64
CA CYS A 266 -0.13 13.57 -18.22
C CYS A 266 -0.73 13.75 -19.64
N LYS A 267 -1.66 14.69 -19.80
CA LYS A 267 -2.27 15.03 -21.09
C LYS A 267 -1.26 15.57 -22.09
N GLU A 268 -0.34 16.44 -21.68
CA GLU A 268 0.74 16.97 -22.54
C GLU A 268 1.69 15.86 -23.01
N ILE A 269 2.04 14.92 -22.13
CA ILE A 269 2.88 13.77 -22.49
C ILE A 269 2.14 12.87 -23.49
N HIS A 270 0.84 12.64 -23.28
CA HIS A 270 0.00 11.89 -24.24
C HIS A 270 -0.17 12.66 -25.57
N GLN A 271 -0.25 13.98 -25.58
CA GLN A 271 -0.40 14.76 -26.80
C GLN A 271 0.91 14.90 -27.60
N HIS A 272 2.00 15.27 -26.94
CA HIS A 272 3.26 15.63 -27.59
C HIS A 272 4.26 14.48 -27.63
N ARG A 273 4.00 13.39 -26.90
CA ARG A 273 4.90 12.21 -26.80
C ARG A 273 6.31 12.59 -26.32
N VAL A 274 6.36 13.57 -25.43
CA VAL A 274 7.56 14.17 -24.86
C VAL A 274 7.41 14.29 -23.34
N TYR A 275 8.47 13.98 -22.59
CA TYR A 275 8.56 14.20 -21.15
C TYR A 275 9.68 15.19 -20.81
N TYR A 276 9.35 16.22 -20.03
CA TYR A 276 10.31 17.18 -19.50
C TYR A 276 10.80 16.71 -18.14
N THR A 277 12.10 16.44 -18.03
CA THR A 277 12.72 16.04 -16.77
C THR A 277 12.79 17.22 -15.78
N PRO A 278 12.86 16.96 -14.46
CA PRO A 278 13.01 18.02 -13.46
C PRO A 278 14.25 18.91 -13.64
N LEU A 279 15.24 18.48 -14.42
CA LEU A 279 16.45 19.25 -14.72
C LEU A 279 16.39 19.97 -16.08
N GLY A 280 15.21 20.05 -16.71
CA GLY A 280 15.00 20.77 -17.98
C GLY A 280 15.34 19.97 -19.25
N ASN A 281 15.76 18.71 -19.13
CA ASN A 281 16.04 17.87 -20.30
C ASN A 281 14.76 17.31 -20.92
N ILE A 282 14.77 17.09 -22.22
CA ILE A 282 13.63 16.61 -23.01
C ILE A 282 13.83 15.15 -23.39
N ILE A 283 12.89 14.29 -23.02
CA ILE A 283 12.83 12.90 -23.47
C ILE A 283 11.73 12.79 -24.52
N SER A 284 12.12 12.66 -25.78
CA SER A 284 11.23 12.52 -26.94
C SER A 284 11.11 11.07 -27.42
N GLY A 285 10.08 10.79 -28.21
CA GLY A 285 9.90 9.48 -28.86
C GLY A 285 9.14 8.47 -28.00
N LEU A 286 8.34 8.95 -27.05
CA LEU A 286 7.47 8.10 -26.23
C LEU A 286 6.39 7.46 -27.12
N LYS A 287 6.14 6.16 -26.93
CA LYS A 287 5.09 5.42 -27.66
C LYS A 287 4.03 4.92 -26.70
N ILE A 288 2.77 4.93 -27.14
CA ILE A 288 1.66 4.36 -26.39
C ILE A 288 1.86 2.85 -26.23
N ASN A 289 1.53 2.33 -25.05
CA ASN A 289 1.65 0.93 -24.65
C ASN A 289 3.10 0.39 -24.69
N GLN A 290 4.07 1.28 -24.46
CA GLN A 290 5.48 0.91 -24.40
C GLN A 290 6.16 1.55 -23.17
N THR A 291 7.07 0.79 -22.56
CA THR A 291 8.00 1.30 -21.55
C THR A 291 9.32 1.65 -22.22
N ILE A 292 9.77 2.90 -22.04
CA ILE A 292 11.06 3.37 -22.53
C ILE A 292 12.00 3.58 -21.35
N LEU A 293 13.19 3.00 -21.46
CA LEU A 293 14.31 3.20 -20.55
C LEU A 293 15.32 4.14 -21.21
N VAL A 294 15.45 5.36 -20.70
CA VAL A 294 16.39 6.37 -21.23
C VAL A 294 17.40 6.73 -20.15
N SER A 295 18.68 6.76 -20.51
CA SER A 295 19.73 7.30 -19.65
C SER A 295 20.07 8.69 -20.13
N HIS A 296 19.96 9.70 -19.25
CA HIS A 296 20.28 11.08 -19.59
C HIS A 296 21.36 11.63 -18.66
N THR A 297 22.32 12.37 -19.23
CA THR A 297 23.38 12.99 -18.45
C THR A 297 22.81 14.16 -17.67
N SER A 298 22.81 14.04 -16.34
CA SER A 298 22.30 15.06 -15.43
C SER A 298 23.39 16.07 -15.05
N CYS A 299 24.66 15.65 -15.01
CA CYS A 299 25.81 16.52 -14.78
C CYS A 299 27.07 16.02 -15.51
N GLY A 300 27.90 16.96 -15.97
CA GLY A 300 29.01 16.69 -16.90
C GLY A 300 28.54 16.69 -18.37
N ALA A 301 29.47 16.75 -19.31
CA ALA A 301 29.18 16.71 -20.74
C ALA A 301 29.92 15.53 -21.40
N LEU A 302 29.25 14.87 -22.33
CA LEU A 302 29.88 14.01 -23.33
C LEU A 302 29.76 14.73 -24.66
N ASP A 303 30.87 14.91 -25.37
CA ASP A 303 30.80 15.28 -26.78
C ASP A 303 30.46 14.05 -27.66
N ARG A 304 30.26 14.30 -28.96
CA ARG A 304 29.93 13.24 -29.94
C ARG A 304 31.11 12.32 -30.26
N GLU A 305 32.31 12.70 -29.85
CA GLU A 305 33.57 11.96 -30.07
C GLU A 305 33.92 11.07 -28.85
N GLY A 306 33.12 11.12 -27.78
CA GLY A 306 33.31 10.35 -26.56
C GLY A 306 34.19 11.03 -25.51
N ASN A 307 34.61 12.28 -25.73
CA ASN A 307 35.34 13.03 -24.71
C ASN A 307 34.40 13.50 -23.61
N CYS A 308 34.83 13.23 -22.39
CA CYS A 308 34.05 13.42 -21.18
C CYS A 308 34.55 14.65 -20.42
N VAL A 309 33.76 15.73 -20.39
CA VAL A 309 33.99 16.86 -19.49
C VAL A 309 33.23 16.57 -18.21
N GLY A 310 33.88 15.88 -17.28
CA GLY A 310 33.29 15.57 -15.99
C GLY A 310 33.19 16.80 -15.08
N THR A 311 32.16 16.84 -14.24
CA THR A 311 32.01 17.85 -13.19
C THR A 311 32.67 17.38 -11.89
N THR A 312 32.68 18.24 -10.86
CA THR A 312 32.98 17.80 -9.50
C THR A 312 31.67 17.42 -8.80
N PHE A 313 31.62 16.21 -8.27
CA PHE A 313 30.51 15.73 -7.44
C PHE A 313 31.01 15.51 -6.02
N THR A 314 30.30 16.08 -5.06
CA THR A 314 30.62 15.92 -3.65
C THR A 314 29.43 15.27 -2.96
N ASN A 315 29.69 14.21 -2.19
CA ASN A 315 28.72 13.65 -1.25
C ASN A 315 29.43 13.39 0.10
N PRO A 316 28.72 12.96 1.16
CA PRO A 316 29.37 12.77 2.47
C PRO A 316 30.44 11.67 2.53
N LYS A 317 30.56 10.83 1.50
CA LYS A 317 31.58 9.78 1.38
C LYS A 317 32.85 10.28 0.66
N GLY A 318 32.85 11.46 0.06
CA GLY A 318 34.01 12.05 -0.60
C GLY A 318 33.68 13.07 -1.70
N THR A 319 34.73 13.63 -2.27
CA THR A 319 34.66 14.50 -3.45
C THR A 319 35.31 13.79 -4.63
N TRP A 320 34.59 13.67 -5.74
CA TRP A 320 35.11 13.12 -6.98
C TRP A 320 35.20 14.22 -8.03
N HIS A 321 36.36 14.34 -8.64
CA HIS A 321 36.60 15.26 -9.75
C HIS A 321 36.45 14.52 -11.08
N LYS A 322 36.01 15.23 -12.13
CA LYS A 322 35.80 14.70 -13.48
C LYS A 322 34.82 13.52 -13.56
N VAL A 323 33.68 13.64 -12.89
CA VAL A 323 32.61 12.62 -12.96
C VAL A 323 31.43 13.06 -13.81
N ILE A 324 30.80 12.09 -14.46
CA ILE A 324 29.56 12.25 -15.23
C ILE A 324 28.46 11.52 -14.48
N ILE A 325 27.35 12.20 -14.24
CA ILE A 325 26.19 11.64 -13.55
C ILE A 325 25.12 11.36 -14.59
N GLN A 326 24.77 10.08 -14.75
CA GLN A 326 23.67 9.66 -15.61
C GLN A 326 22.46 9.28 -14.76
N ALA A 327 21.33 9.92 -15.03
CA ALA A 327 20.03 9.51 -14.50
C ALA A 327 19.38 8.52 -15.46
N LYS A 328 18.83 7.43 -14.93
CA LYS A 328 18.05 6.46 -15.69
C LYS A 328 16.57 6.71 -15.45
N TYR A 329 15.84 7.05 -16.50
CA TYR A 329 14.41 7.25 -16.50
C TYR A 329 13.73 6.02 -17.10
N SER A 330 12.67 5.55 -16.44
CA SER A 330 11.75 4.55 -16.98
C SER A 330 10.38 5.19 -17.13
N ILE A 331 9.93 5.41 -18.36
CA ILE A 331 8.66 6.06 -18.66
C ILE A 331 7.76 5.04 -19.35
N GLN A 332 6.60 4.80 -18.77
CA GLN A 332 5.57 3.93 -19.35
C GLN A 332 4.36 4.77 -19.71
N LEU A 333 3.94 4.68 -20.97
CA LEU A 333 2.72 5.32 -21.45
C LEU A 333 1.74 4.22 -21.87
N ALA A 334 0.48 4.31 -21.46
CA ALA A 334 -0.53 3.32 -21.80
C ALA A 334 -1.89 3.98 -22.02
N GLU A 335 -2.67 3.45 -22.95
CA GLU A 335 -4.05 3.88 -23.20
C GLU A 335 -4.95 2.64 -23.13
N GLU A 336 -6.01 2.71 -22.31
CA GLU A 336 -6.93 1.61 -22.04
C GLU A 336 -8.36 2.13 -21.98
N ILE A 337 -9.33 1.23 -22.19
CA ILE A 337 -10.76 1.53 -22.09
C ILE A 337 -11.20 1.27 -20.64
N ALA A 338 -11.86 2.25 -20.04
CA ALA A 338 -12.40 2.17 -18.68
C ALA A 338 -13.93 2.25 -18.71
N THR A 339 -14.60 1.66 -17.71
CA THR A 339 -16.07 1.69 -17.62
C THR A 339 -16.50 2.95 -16.86
N ALA A 340 -17.24 3.85 -17.51
CA ALA A 340 -17.78 5.04 -16.87
C ALA A 340 -19.27 4.84 -16.49
N ASN A 341 -19.63 5.19 -15.25
CA ASN A 341 -21.00 5.32 -14.79
C ASN A 341 -21.32 6.81 -14.58
N ASN A 342 -22.00 7.42 -15.56
CA ASN A 342 -22.38 8.83 -15.53
C ASN A 342 -23.34 9.17 -14.37
N LYS A 343 -24.23 8.24 -13.99
CA LYS A 343 -25.23 8.50 -12.92
C LYS A 343 -24.61 8.53 -11.53
N GLU A 344 -23.65 7.67 -11.27
CA GLU A 344 -22.94 7.63 -9.98
C GLU A 344 -21.71 8.54 -9.95
N ASN A 345 -21.35 9.17 -11.07
CA ASN A 345 -20.13 9.96 -11.24
C ASN A 345 -18.85 9.15 -10.92
N ILE A 346 -18.81 7.87 -11.36
CA ILE A 346 -17.70 6.95 -11.07
C ILE A 346 -17.10 6.42 -12.38
N LEU A 347 -15.78 6.44 -12.48
CA LEU A 347 -14.98 5.73 -13.46
C LEU A 347 -14.38 4.48 -12.80
N ILE A 348 -14.56 3.32 -13.42
CA ILE A 348 -13.99 2.03 -12.98
C ILE A 348 -12.91 1.63 -13.96
N LEU A 349 -11.67 1.60 -13.49
CA LEU A 349 -10.51 1.21 -14.27
C LEU A 349 -10.41 -0.32 -14.38
N PRO A 350 -9.73 -0.87 -15.41
CA PRO A 350 -9.47 -2.32 -15.53
C PRO A 350 -8.75 -2.93 -14.32
N SER A 351 -8.00 -2.11 -13.57
CA SER A 351 -7.36 -2.49 -12.30
C SER A 351 -8.35 -2.74 -11.16
N GLY A 352 -9.62 -2.34 -11.30
CA GLY A 352 -10.63 -2.34 -10.26
C GLY A 352 -10.68 -1.05 -9.42
N SER A 353 -9.76 -0.11 -9.65
CA SER A 353 -9.76 1.20 -9.00
C SER A 353 -10.99 2.02 -9.41
N LYS A 354 -11.59 2.72 -8.44
CA LYS A 354 -12.74 3.61 -8.65
C LYS A 354 -12.30 5.06 -8.50
N LEU A 355 -12.52 5.86 -9.54
CA LEU A 355 -12.21 7.28 -9.59
C LEU A 355 -13.49 8.08 -9.83
N LYS A 356 -13.47 9.37 -9.51
CA LYS A 356 -14.62 10.25 -9.70
C LYS A 356 -14.63 10.78 -11.14
N LEU A 357 -15.67 10.47 -11.91
CA LEU A 357 -15.71 10.69 -13.35
C LEU A 357 -15.57 12.17 -13.75
N SER A 358 -16.14 13.09 -12.96
CA SER A 358 -16.10 14.54 -13.18
C SER A 358 -14.69 15.13 -13.19
N ASP A 359 -13.74 14.48 -12.51
CA ASP A 359 -12.44 15.06 -12.24
C ASP A 359 -11.52 14.98 -13.47
N SER A 360 -11.88 14.17 -14.48
CA SER A 360 -11.12 13.98 -15.75
C SER A 360 -9.64 13.59 -15.58
N TYR A 361 -9.27 13.21 -14.35
CA TYR A 361 -7.93 12.87 -13.91
C TYR A 361 -8.01 12.05 -12.61
N GLY A 362 -7.07 11.14 -12.41
CA GLY A 362 -6.88 10.45 -11.13
C GLY A 362 -5.60 9.64 -11.07
N LEU A 363 -5.34 9.05 -9.90
CA LEU A 363 -4.17 8.22 -9.63
C LEU A 363 -4.59 6.77 -9.42
N ASP A 364 -3.97 5.85 -10.15
CA ASP A 364 -4.10 4.41 -9.95
C ASP A 364 -2.81 3.84 -9.33
N GLN A 365 -2.99 2.98 -8.33
CA GLN A 365 -1.87 2.39 -7.58
C GLN A 365 -0.93 1.52 -8.43
N TYR A 366 -1.39 1.01 -9.57
CA TYR A 366 -0.62 0.14 -10.46
C TYR A 366 -0.16 0.87 -11.74
N LYS A 367 -0.98 1.79 -12.25
CA LYS A 367 -0.77 2.47 -13.55
C LYS A 367 -0.27 3.91 -13.42
N GLY A 368 -0.33 4.51 -12.23
CA GLY A 368 0.13 5.89 -12.00
C GLY A 368 -0.93 6.94 -12.36
N GLU A 369 -0.50 8.06 -12.94
CA GLU A 369 -1.38 9.15 -13.37
C GLU A 369 -2.24 8.76 -14.58
N ILE A 370 -3.54 9.03 -14.50
CA ILE A 370 -4.51 8.71 -15.55
C ILE A 370 -5.33 9.95 -15.87
N VAL A 371 -5.55 10.20 -17.16
CA VAL A 371 -6.46 11.22 -17.68
C VAL A 371 -7.47 10.57 -18.62
N TRP A 372 -8.68 11.12 -18.67
CA TRP A 372 -9.71 10.65 -19.60
C TRP A 372 -10.49 11.82 -20.19
N GLN A 373 -11.07 11.57 -21.36
CA GLN A 373 -12.07 12.44 -21.97
C GLN A 373 -13.33 11.63 -22.21
N ILE A 374 -14.48 12.21 -21.89
CA ILE A 374 -15.77 11.56 -22.11
C ILE A 374 -16.12 11.82 -23.59
N GLU A 375 -15.94 10.80 -24.42
CA GLU A 375 -16.55 10.82 -25.76
C GLU A 375 -18.05 10.56 -25.60
N HIS A 376 -18.87 11.58 -25.88
CA HIS A 376 -20.30 11.42 -26.01
C HIS A 376 -20.59 10.65 -27.32
N GLN A 377 -20.46 9.32 -27.30
CA GLN A 377 -21.10 8.50 -28.33
C GLN A 377 -22.61 8.48 -28.05
N GLU A 378 -23.38 9.05 -28.97
CA GLU A 378 -24.84 8.90 -28.99
C GLU A 378 -25.16 7.40 -29.14
N CYS A 379 -25.65 6.80 -28.05
CA CYS A 379 -26.08 5.41 -28.05
C CYS A 379 -27.27 5.25 -29.02
N SER A 380 -27.05 4.58 -30.15
CA SER A 380 -28.09 4.37 -31.16
C SER A 380 -28.91 3.14 -30.81
N ILE A 381 -30.18 3.36 -30.46
CA ILE A 381 -31.17 2.31 -30.16
C ILE A 381 -31.30 1.29 -31.32
N ARG A 382 -30.89 1.67 -32.54
CA ARG A 382 -30.91 0.82 -33.75
C ARG A 382 -29.92 -0.35 -33.73
N GLU A 383 -28.94 -0.33 -32.82
CA GLU A 383 -27.95 -1.40 -32.64
C GLU A 383 -28.48 -2.62 -31.87
N PHE A 384 -29.65 -2.50 -31.23
CA PHE A 384 -30.31 -3.59 -30.52
C PHE A 384 -31.37 -4.24 -31.41
N ASP A 385 -31.46 -5.57 -31.35
CA ASP A 385 -32.51 -6.35 -32.00
C ASP A 385 -33.46 -6.93 -30.94
N VAL A 386 -34.77 -6.84 -31.21
CA VAL A 386 -35.81 -7.41 -30.33
C VAL A 386 -36.01 -8.87 -30.70
N LEU A 387 -35.59 -9.77 -29.82
CA LEU A 387 -35.69 -11.22 -30.03
C LEU A 387 -37.06 -11.81 -29.65
N TYR A 388 -37.77 -11.17 -28.73
CA TYR A 388 -39.11 -11.56 -28.29
C TYR A 388 -39.86 -10.34 -27.76
N ASP A 389 -41.10 -10.21 -28.19
CA ASP A 389 -42.05 -9.18 -27.74
C ASP A 389 -43.39 -9.88 -27.47
N GLY A 390 -43.75 -10.01 -26.19
CA GLY A 390 -44.89 -10.81 -25.75
C GLY A 390 -44.87 -11.11 -24.24
N GLU A 391 -45.81 -11.94 -23.80
CA GLU A 391 -45.96 -12.28 -22.38
C GLU A 391 -44.85 -13.24 -21.89
N ALA A 392 -44.27 -12.92 -20.74
CA ALA A 392 -43.29 -13.76 -20.06
C ALA A 392 -43.74 -14.10 -18.64
N SER A 393 -43.51 -15.33 -18.20
CA SER A 393 -43.78 -15.80 -16.85
C SER A 393 -42.59 -15.52 -15.92
N LEU A 394 -42.83 -14.82 -14.81
CA LEU A 394 -41.81 -14.55 -13.79
C LEU A 394 -41.84 -15.62 -12.70
N VAL A 395 -40.78 -16.41 -12.58
CA VAL A 395 -40.61 -17.41 -11.52
C VAL A 395 -39.69 -16.84 -10.44
N LYS A 396 -40.16 -16.85 -9.19
CA LYS A 396 -39.38 -16.44 -8.02
C LYS A 396 -39.07 -17.66 -7.16
N ALA A 397 -37.80 -17.99 -7.01
CA ALA A 397 -37.35 -19.02 -6.08
C ALA A 397 -36.64 -18.38 -4.88
N THR A 398 -37.16 -18.66 -3.69
CA THR A 398 -36.65 -18.19 -2.39
C THR A 398 -35.86 -19.33 -1.75
N THR A 399 -34.56 -19.14 -1.56
CA THR A 399 -33.72 -20.03 -0.73
C THR A 399 -33.23 -19.24 0.48
N TYR A 400 -32.85 -19.95 1.56
CA TYR A 400 -32.43 -19.34 2.84
C TYR A 400 -31.39 -18.21 2.73
N ASN A 401 -30.63 -18.12 1.63
CA ASN A 401 -29.61 -17.09 1.39
C ASN A 401 -29.74 -16.33 0.05
N SER A 402 -30.75 -16.55 -0.79
CA SER A 402 -30.91 -15.79 -2.04
C SER A 402 -32.33 -15.85 -2.63
N ASN A 403 -32.80 -14.70 -3.12
CA ASN A 403 -33.98 -14.60 -3.99
C ASN A 403 -33.50 -14.62 -5.44
N THR A 404 -33.85 -15.67 -6.18
CA THR A 404 -33.58 -15.74 -7.62
C THR A 404 -34.88 -15.51 -8.38
N GLU A 405 -34.89 -14.50 -9.24
CA GLU A 405 -35.98 -14.21 -10.17
C GLU A 405 -35.54 -14.64 -11.58
N SER A 406 -36.38 -15.41 -12.28
CA SER A 406 -36.13 -15.87 -13.64
C SER A 406 -37.34 -15.63 -14.51
N PHE A 407 -37.14 -15.10 -15.71
CA PHE A 407 -38.17 -14.91 -16.72
C PHE A 407 -38.20 -16.13 -17.64
N ILE A 408 -39.40 -16.66 -17.90
CA ILE A 408 -39.65 -17.79 -18.79
C ILE A 408 -40.58 -17.33 -19.91
N VAL A 409 -40.18 -17.57 -21.14
CA VAL A 409 -40.95 -17.32 -22.35
C VAL A 409 -41.20 -18.66 -23.02
N GLU A 410 -42.46 -19.01 -23.25
CA GLU A 410 -42.85 -20.24 -23.95
C GLU A 410 -43.66 -19.87 -25.20
N THR A 411 -43.22 -20.36 -26.35
CA THR A 411 -43.94 -20.29 -27.63
C THR A 411 -44.13 -21.70 -28.20
N ASN A 412 -44.92 -21.84 -29.27
CA ASN A 412 -45.15 -23.15 -29.91
C ASN A 412 -43.86 -23.85 -30.41
N HIS A 413 -42.76 -23.11 -30.56
CA HIS A 413 -41.51 -23.62 -31.15
C HIS A 413 -40.27 -23.43 -30.27
N THR A 414 -40.32 -22.60 -29.22
CA THR A 414 -39.16 -22.30 -28.37
C THR A 414 -39.58 -22.03 -26.93
N ALA A 415 -38.75 -22.47 -25.97
CA ALA A 415 -38.84 -22.04 -24.58
C ALA A 415 -37.52 -21.42 -24.13
N ILE A 416 -37.57 -20.23 -23.56
CA ILE A 416 -36.41 -19.46 -23.11
C ILE A 416 -36.55 -19.21 -21.61
N SER A 417 -35.49 -19.43 -20.85
CA SER A 417 -35.45 -19.09 -19.43
C SER A 417 -34.20 -18.27 -19.14
N LEU A 418 -34.39 -17.02 -18.70
CA LEU A 418 -33.34 -16.04 -18.40
C LEU A 418 -33.37 -15.67 -16.93
N LYS A 419 -32.25 -15.85 -16.23
CA LYS A 419 -32.13 -15.49 -14.82
C LYS A 419 -31.80 -14.01 -14.68
N LYS A 420 -32.58 -13.26 -13.91
CA LYS A 420 -32.32 -11.86 -13.58
C LYS A 420 -31.13 -11.77 -12.62
N LEU A 421 -30.10 -11.01 -13.00
CA LEU A 421 -28.90 -10.77 -12.17
C LEU A 421 -28.96 -9.41 -11.46
N SER A 422 -29.07 -8.33 -12.21
CA SER A 422 -29.06 -6.96 -11.67
C SER A 422 -29.74 -5.97 -12.64
N LEU A 423 -30.13 -4.82 -12.10
CA LEU A 423 -30.62 -3.69 -12.90
C LEU A 423 -29.42 -2.94 -13.52
N SER A 424 -29.53 -2.57 -14.78
CA SER A 424 -28.55 -1.85 -15.60
C SER A 424 -29.28 -0.88 -16.54
N TYR A 425 -28.55 -0.19 -17.40
CA TYR A 425 -29.11 0.66 -18.45
C TYR A 425 -28.51 0.30 -19.82
N ALA A 426 -29.32 0.33 -20.86
CA ALA A 426 -28.90 0.27 -22.27
C ALA A 426 -29.47 1.50 -22.98
N CYS A 427 -28.62 2.37 -23.54
CA CYS A 427 -29.03 3.66 -24.12
C CYS A 427 -30.01 4.48 -23.23
N ASN A 428 -29.69 4.64 -21.94
CA ASN A 428 -30.54 5.30 -20.93
C ASN A 428 -31.88 4.61 -20.62
N ILE A 429 -32.20 3.48 -21.23
CA ILE A 429 -33.39 2.67 -20.94
C ILE A 429 -33.05 1.66 -19.84
N PRO A 430 -33.85 1.55 -18.76
CA PRO A 430 -33.61 0.59 -17.69
C PRO A 430 -33.81 -0.84 -18.18
N VAL A 431 -32.81 -1.70 -17.98
CA VAL A 431 -32.82 -3.10 -18.40
C VAL A 431 -32.30 -4.02 -17.29
N TYR A 432 -32.79 -5.24 -17.21
CA TYR A 432 -32.23 -6.30 -16.40
C TYR A 432 -31.14 -7.05 -17.17
N LYS A 433 -29.95 -7.16 -16.55
CA LYS A 433 -28.92 -8.09 -17.01
C LYS A 433 -29.33 -9.52 -16.71
N THR A 434 -29.11 -10.40 -17.67
CA THR A 434 -29.42 -11.82 -17.54
C THR A 434 -28.15 -12.66 -17.41
N ASP A 435 -28.30 -13.95 -17.14
CA ASP A 435 -27.23 -14.94 -17.15
C ASP A 435 -26.62 -15.16 -18.55
N ASN A 436 -27.26 -14.67 -19.62
CA ASN A 436 -26.64 -14.51 -20.92
C ASN A 436 -26.20 -13.04 -21.12
N PRO A 437 -24.90 -12.75 -21.27
CA PRO A 437 -24.39 -11.38 -21.33
C PRO A 437 -24.86 -10.59 -22.56
N GLN A 438 -25.36 -11.25 -23.60
CA GLN A 438 -25.89 -10.62 -24.81
C GLN A 438 -27.41 -10.40 -24.76
N LEU A 439 -28.11 -10.96 -23.77
CA LEU A 439 -29.56 -10.86 -23.64
C LEU A 439 -29.94 -9.94 -22.48
N LEU A 440 -30.73 -8.92 -22.79
CA LEU A 440 -31.22 -7.92 -21.85
C LEU A 440 -32.75 -7.94 -21.85
N ILE A 441 -33.35 -7.70 -20.68
CA ILE A 441 -34.82 -7.61 -20.54
C ILE A 441 -35.15 -6.18 -20.16
N ILE A 442 -36.08 -5.53 -20.86
CA ILE A 442 -36.55 -4.19 -20.50
C ILE A 442 -37.18 -4.24 -19.10
N ALA A 443 -36.75 -3.35 -18.21
CA ALA A 443 -37.16 -3.38 -16.81
C ALA A 443 -38.44 -2.57 -16.54
N ASP A 444 -38.76 -1.62 -17.41
CA ASP A 444 -39.92 -0.72 -17.30
C ASP A 444 -40.73 -0.76 -18.60
N GLN A 445 -42.02 -1.09 -18.46
CA GLN A 445 -42.97 -1.23 -19.58
C GLN A 445 -43.15 0.07 -20.36
N ASN A 446 -42.90 1.24 -19.75
CA ASN A 446 -42.98 2.52 -20.45
C ASN A 446 -42.00 2.65 -21.63
N TYR A 447 -40.97 1.80 -21.67
CA TYR A 447 -39.96 1.78 -22.72
C TYR A 447 -40.09 0.55 -23.65
N ALA A 448 -41.17 -0.23 -23.54
CA ALA A 448 -41.39 -1.41 -24.38
C ALA A 448 -41.38 -1.06 -25.89
N ASP A 449 -42.01 0.05 -26.26
CA ASP A 449 -42.09 0.53 -27.65
C ASP A 449 -40.81 1.25 -28.13
N SER A 450 -39.78 1.36 -27.29
CA SER A 450 -38.54 2.08 -27.67
C SER A 450 -37.72 1.31 -28.70
N PHE A 451 -37.93 0.00 -28.84
CA PHE A 451 -37.19 -0.85 -29.79
C PHE A 451 -38.14 -1.44 -30.83
N THR A 452 -37.74 -1.43 -32.10
CA THR A 452 -38.55 -1.98 -33.19
C THR A 452 -38.17 -3.43 -33.49
N PRO A 453 -39.10 -4.38 -33.51
CA PRO A 453 -38.84 -5.74 -33.97
C PRO A 453 -38.37 -5.75 -35.42
N LYS A 454 -37.21 -6.35 -35.68
CA LYS A 454 -36.69 -6.58 -37.04
C LYS A 454 -36.80 -8.07 -37.36
N GLN A 455 -36.96 -8.42 -38.65
CA GLN A 455 -36.83 -9.81 -39.09
C GLN A 455 -35.36 -10.25 -38.93
N ILE A 456 -35.11 -11.16 -37.99
CA ILE A 456 -33.79 -11.71 -37.73
C ILE A 456 -33.48 -12.75 -38.82
N THR A 457 -32.48 -12.49 -39.66
CA THR A 457 -31.93 -13.49 -40.58
C THR A 457 -30.96 -14.41 -39.81
N PRO A 458 -31.03 -15.74 -39.97
CA PRO A 458 -30.27 -16.66 -39.14
C PRO A 458 -28.81 -16.71 -39.62
N PHE A 459 -27.99 -15.78 -39.12
CA PHE A 459 -26.53 -15.82 -39.32
C PHE A 459 -25.71 -15.90 -38.02
N SER A 460 -26.35 -16.21 -36.89
CA SER A 460 -25.66 -16.56 -35.64
C SER A 460 -26.14 -17.92 -35.12
N ALA A 461 -25.43 -18.98 -35.52
CA ALA A 461 -25.68 -20.34 -35.06
C ALA A 461 -25.60 -20.49 -33.52
N ASP A 462 -24.92 -19.58 -32.81
CA ASP A 462 -24.76 -19.57 -31.35
C ASP A 462 -26.02 -19.17 -30.57
N LEU A 463 -26.88 -18.29 -31.13
CA LEU A 463 -28.09 -17.87 -30.44
C LEU A 463 -29.18 -18.94 -30.53
N LEU A 464 -29.32 -19.58 -31.69
CA LEU A 464 -30.25 -20.69 -31.94
C LEU A 464 -29.84 -21.98 -31.21
N SER A 465 -28.54 -22.19 -31.01
CA SER A 465 -28.05 -23.30 -30.19
C SER A 465 -28.25 -23.05 -28.68
N TYR A 466 -28.21 -21.80 -28.20
CA TYR A 466 -28.61 -21.43 -26.84
C TYR A 466 -30.13 -21.60 -26.60
N LEU A 467 -30.95 -21.24 -27.59
CA LEU A 467 -32.41 -21.42 -27.56
C LEU A 467 -32.84 -22.90 -27.47
N ASN A 468 -32.01 -23.83 -27.95
CA ASN A 468 -32.29 -25.27 -27.93
C ASN A 468 -31.56 -26.06 -26.80
N THR A 469 -30.58 -25.48 -26.09
CA THR A 469 -29.74 -26.27 -25.17
C THR A 469 -30.36 -26.50 -23.78
N LYS A 470 -31.31 -25.67 -23.32
CA LYS A 470 -31.91 -25.85 -21.98
C LYS A 470 -32.87 -27.05 -21.89
N PHE A 471 -33.44 -27.49 -23.02
CA PHE A 471 -34.30 -28.68 -23.07
C PHE A 471 -33.53 -30.01 -22.96
N VAL A 472 -32.31 -30.08 -23.49
CA VAL A 472 -31.45 -31.27 -23.33
C VAL A 472 -31.10 -31.50 -21.86
N TYR A 473 -30.98 -30.43 -21.06
CA TYR A 473 -30.70 -30.52 -19.63
C TYR A 473 -31.93 -30.96 -18.81
N LEU A 474 -33.14 -30.54 -19.20
CA LEU A 474 -34.39 -30.98 -18.58
C LEU A 474 -34.70 -32.45 -18.91
N GLU A 475 -34.49 -32.90 -20.14
CA GLU A 475 -34.72 -34.31 -20.51
C GLU A 475 -33.75 -35.24 -19.75
N PHE A 476 -32.48 -34.84 -19.58
CA PHE A 476 -31.49 -35.60 -18.82
C PHE A 476 -31.79 -35.62 -17.31
N THR A 477 -32.30 -34.51 -16.76
CA THR A 477 -32.63 -34.40 -15.33
C THR A 477 -33.92 -35.13 -14.99
N VAL A 478 -34.94 -35.07 -15.86
CA VAL A 478 -36.19 -35.82 -15.73
C VAL A 478 -35.90 -37.31 -15.88
N LYS A 479 -35.22 -37.77 -16.94
CA LYS A 479 -34.83 -39.20 -17.08
C LYS A 479 -34.07 -39.70 -15.85
N ARG A 480 -33.13 -38.93 -15.30
CA ARG A 480 -32.35 -39.34 -14.12
C ARG A 480 -33.15 -39.36 -12.81
N THR A 481 -34.23 -38.58 -12.71
CA THR A 481 -35.14 -38.61 -11.55
C THR A 481 -36.20 -39.71 -11.67
N THR A 482 -36.72 -40.01 -12.87
CA THR A 482 -37.63 -41.15 -13.06
C THR A 482 -36.95 -42.51 -12.90
N THR A 483 -35.69 -42.68 -13.32
CA THR A 483 -34.96 -43.96 -13.13
C THR A 483 -34.52 -44.20 -11.68
N LYS A 484 -34.53 -43.18 -10.82
CA LYS A 484 -34.24 -43.32 -9.37
C LYS A 484 -35.49 -43.52 -8.51
N LEU A 485 -36.69 -43.33 -9.06
CA LEU A 485 -37.97 -43.47 -8.35
C LEU A 485 -38.75 -44.75 -8.70
N LEU A 486 -38.23 -45.62 -9.59
CA LEU A 486 -38.90 -46.86 -10.03
C LEU A 486 -38.19 -48.17 -9.64
N ILE A 487 -37.17 -48.12 -8.77
CA ILE A 487 -36.61 -49.35 -8.16
C ILE A 487 -36.54 -49.12 -6.65
N ILE A 488 -37.67 -49.39 -5.98
CA ILE A 488 -37.81 -49.95 -4.62
C ILE A 488 -39.33 -49.98 -4.32
N ASN A 489 -39.81 -51.18 -3.97
CA ASN A 489 -41.12 -51.53 -3.43
C ASN A 489 -42.30 -51.78 -4.40
N THR A 490 -42.31 -52.96 -5.00
CA THR A 490 -43.54 -53.78 -5.03
C THR A 490 -43.39 -54.93 -4.05
N THR A 491 -43.93 -54.75 -2.85
CA THR A 491 -44.33 -55.82 -1.93
C THR A 491 -45.86 -55.89 -1.94
N ILE A 492 -46.42 -56.93 -2.55
CA ILE A 492 -47.40 -57.84 -1.94
C ILE A 492 -46.99 -59.24 -2.37
#